data_AF-A0A165VAD9-F1
#
_entry.id   AF-A0A165VAD9-F1
#
_cell.length_a   1.000
_cell.length_b   1.000
_cell.length_c   1.000
_cell.angle_alpha   90.00
_cell.angle_beta   90.00
_cell.angle_gamma   90.00
#
_symmetry.space_group_name_H-M   'P 1'
#
loop_
_entity.id
_entity.type
_entity.pdbx_description
1 polymer ?
#
loop_
_entity_poly.entity_id
_entity_poly.type
_entity_poly.pdbx_seq_one_letter_code
_entity_poly.pdbx_strand_id
1 'polypeptide(L)'
;MLGLLSEVGGIEENRVIEVVKKGVIKKLIIAWAIGTEVGGIEENRVIEVVKKGVIKKLIIAWVIGTCAKMFVTEVQFGHAGSLTNSELETADMKNRAMHAAGFIVPETFEELPDMLEETYRRLVAEGAIRLKAEHDLHDPDGLQELMYAGMHITDVFKENIGLGGVVSLLWFKRRLPEYATKFVGMVLMHMADHGPAVSGAMNTIVATRAGKDLISSLASALLTIGSRFGGALDEAASMFSSVPCTKILRSSTHIGSIR
;
A
#
# COMPACT_ATOMS: atom_id res chain seq x y z
N MET A 1 12.83 1.23 -5.29
CA MET A 1 11.37 1.01 -5.27
C MET A 1 11.11 0.08 -6.43
N LEU A 2 10.69 -1.15 -6.15
CA LEU A 2 10.33 -2.11 -7.18
C LEU A 2 8.93 -1.73 -7.66
N GLY A 3 8.82 -1.23 -8.88
CA GLY A 3 7.52 -0.97 -9.50
C GLY A 3 7.13 -2.20 -10.29
N LEU A 4 6.16 -2.96 -9.78
CA LEU A 4 5.43 -3.96 -10.54
C LEU A 4 4.26 -3.25 -11.23
N LEU A 5 4.18 -3.37 -12.55
CA LEU A 5 3.09 -2.82 -13.36
C LEU A 5 2.45 -4.00 -14.10
N SER A 6 1.15 -4.23 -13.90
CA SER A 6 0.51 -5.51 -14.23
C SER A 6 -0.78 -5.41 -15.04
N GLU A 7 -1.13 -4.30 -15.71
CA GLU A 7 -2.42 -4.22 -16.43
C GLU A 7 -2.35 -3.66 -17.86
N VAL A 8 -3.30 -4.18 -18.66
CA VAL A 8 -3.52 -3.99 -20.11
C VAL A 8 -4.29 -2.70 -20.38
N GLY A 9 -3.82 -1.92 -21.36
CA GLY A 9 -4.70 -1.08 -22.18
C GLY A 9 -5.01 0.30 -21.61
N GLY A 10 -4.02 1.19 -21.61
CA GLY A 10 -4.26 2.63 -21.67
C GLY A 10 -3.71 3.45 -20.50
N ILE A 11 -3.30 4.69 -20.84
CA ILE A 11 -2.84 5.82 -20.01
C ILE A 11 -1.65 5.54 -19.07
N GLU A 12 -1.50 4.34 -18.53
CA GLU A 12 -0.49 3.98 -17.53
C GLU A 12 0.93 3.95 -18.09
N GLU A 13 1.16 3.48 -19.32
CA GLU A 13 2.49 3.51 -19.95
C GLU A 13 2.95 4.96 -20.17
N ASN A 14 2.02 5.83 -20.57
CA ASN A 14 2.27 7.26 -20.70
C ASN A 14 2.50 7.93 -19.35
N ARG A 15 1.75 7.53 -18.31
CA ARG A 15 1.99 7.97 -16.92
C ARG A 15 3.36 7.52 -16.43
N VAL A 16 3.81 6.32 -16.76
CA VAL A 16 5.16 5.84 -16.42
C VAL A 16 6.20 6.69 -17.11
N ILE A 17 6.06 6.96 -18.41
CA ILE A 17 6.95 7.87 -19.15
C ILE A 17 6.96 9.26 -18.49
N GLU A 18 5.80 9.81 -18.12
CA GLU A 18 5.71 11.10 -17.43
C GLU A 18 6.34 11.10 -16.04
N VAL A 19 6.06 10.09 -15.22
CA VAL A 19 6.57 9.97 -13.85
C VAL A 19 8.09 9.76 -13.85
N VAL A 20 8.62 9.03 -14.84
CA VAL A 20 10.06 8.89 -15.08
C VAL A 20 10.66 10.22 -15.54
N LYS A 21 10.02 10.94 -16.48
CA LYS A 21 10.45 12.29 -16.91
C LYS A 21 10.43 13.32 -15.77
N LYS A 22 9.42 13.27 -14.91
CA LYS A 22 9.25 14.15 -13.73
C LYS A 22 10.24 13.83 -12.60
N GLY A 23 11.10 12.81 -12.74
CA GLY A 23 12.18 12.50 -11.80
C GLY A 23 11.70 11.96 -10.45
N VAL A 24 10.42 11.59 -10.33
CA VAL A 24 9.81 11.09 -9.10
C VAL A 24 10.41 9.74 -8.72
N ILE A 25 10.65 8.86 -9.70
CA ILE A 25 11.26 7.56 -9.44
C ILE A 25 12.77 7.64 -9.64
N LYS A 26 13.51 7.80 -8.54
CA LYS A 26 14.97 8.04 -8.57
C LYS A 26 15.81 6.77 -8.72
N LYS A 27 15.32 5.61 -8.25
CA LYS A 27 16.02 4.32 -8.22
C LYS A 27 15.09 3.25 -8.77
N LEU A 28 15.19 3.02 -10.07
CA LEU A 28 14.20 2.29 -10.84
C LEU A 28 14.80 0.95 -11.28
N ILE A 29 14.41 -0.13 -10.62
CA ILE A 29 14.30 -1.44 -11.26
C ILE A 29 12.81 -1.53 -11.57
N ILE A 30 12.41 -1.28 -12.82
CA ILE A 30 11.09 -1.73 -13.24
C ILE A 30 11.29 -3.20 -13.58
N ALA A 31 10.65 -4.06 -12.80
CA ALA A 31 10.32 -5.40 -13.26
C ALA A 31 9.05 -5.21 -14.10
N TRP A 32 9.25 -4.94 -15.38
CA TRP A 32 8.16 -4.71 -16.30
C TRP A 32 7.74 -6.05 -16.88
N ALA A 33 7.11 -6.87 -16.05
CA ALA A 33 6.29 -7.97 -16.55
C ALA A 33 5.07 -7.29 -17.19
N ILE A 34 5.17 -6.94 -18.47
CA ILE A 34 4.01 -6.36 -19.12
C ILE A 34 3.02 -7.51 -19.22
N GLY A 35 1.98 -7.43 -18.39
CA GLY A 35 0.75 -8.17 -18.58
C GLY A 35 0.01 -7.70 -19.84
N THR A 36 0.65 -6.94 -20.76
CA THR A 36 0.15 -6.81 -22.11
C THR A 36 0.25 -8.17 -22.73
N GLU A 37 -0.91 -8.74 -22.90
CA GLU A 37 -1.02 -10.00 -23.57
C GLU A 37 -0.61 -9.84 -25.04
N VAL A 38 -0.61 -10.97 -25.74
CA VAL A 38 -0.42 -11.01 -27.19
C VAL A 38 -1.50 -10.14 -27.86
N GLY A 39 -1.13 -9.09 -28.61
CA GLY A 39 -2.10 -8.08 -29.09
C GLY A 39 -1.68 -6.63 -28.79
N GLY A 40 -1.94 -5.70 -29.71
CA GLY A 40 -1.63 -4.26 -29.55
C GLY A 40 -0.15 -3.86 -29.73
N ILE A 41 0.13 -2.55 -29.73
CA ILE A 41 1.45 -1.94 -30.07
C ILE A 41 1.99 -0.97 -29.02
N GLU A 42 1.40 -0.93 -27.83
CA GLU A 42 1.71 0.10 -26.82
C GLU A 42 3.16 0.01 -26.30
N GLU A 43 3.71 -1.20 -26.24
CA GLU A 43 5.09 -1.48 -25.84
C GLU A 43 6.11 -0.83 -26.77
N ASN A 44 5.78 -0.70 -28.06
CA ASN A 44 6.64 -0.05 -29.05
C ASN A 44 6.91 1.42 -28.68
N ARG A 45 5.97 2.10 -28.03
CA ARG A 45 6.17 3.49 -27.57
C ARG A 45 7.26 3.57 -26.52
N VAL A 46 7.30 2.63 -25.58
CA VAL A 46 8.34 2.62 -24.54
C VAL A 46 9.69 2.18 -25.12
N ILE A 47 9.69 1.21 -26.04
CA ILE A 47 10.87 0.83 -26.83
C ILE A 47 11.46 2.04 -27.55
N GLU A 48 10.64 2.86 -28.20
CA GLU A 48 11.10 4.09 -28.86
C GLU A 48 11.69 5.09 -27.87
N VAL A 49 11.07 5.29 -26.71
CA VAL A 49 11.53 6.24 -25.68
C VAL A 49 12.89 5.79 -25.10
N VAL A 50 13.10 4.48 -24.94
CA VAL A 50 14.39 3.90 -24.55
C VAL A 50 15.42 4.09 -25.67
N LYS A 51 15.08 3.78 -26.92
CA LYS A 51 15.96 4.00 -28.10
C LYS A 51 16.35 5.47 -28.26
N LYS A 52 15.43 6.40 -27.98
CA LYS A 52 15.67 7.86 -27.99
C LYS A 52 16.52 8.34 -26.80
N GLY A 53 16.92 7.45 -25.88
CA GLY A 53 17.78 7.77 -24.75
C GLY A 53 17.12 8.62 -23.66
N VAL A 54 15.79 8.74 -23.69
CA VAL A 54 15.01 9.49 -22.69
C VAL A 54 14.98 8.73 -21.36
N ILE A 55 14.85 7.41 -21.43
CA ILE A 55 14.97 6.51 -20.28
C ILE A 55 16.34 5.83 -20.37
N LYS A 56 17.25 6.19 -19.47
CA LYS A 56 18.61 5.61 -19.36
C LYS A 56 18.75 4.61 -18.22
N LYS A 57 17.66 4.38 -17.48
CA LYS A 57 17.66 3.48 -16.33
C LYS A 57 17.48 2.05 -16.82
N LEU A 58 17.99 1.11 -16.04
CA LEU A 58 17.88 -0.30 -16.35
C LEU A 58 16.42 -0.76 -16.22
N ILE A 59 15.93 -1.45 -17.25
CA ILE A 59 14.57 -1.97 -17.30
C ILE A 59 14.66 -3.46 -17.57
N ILE A 60 14.07 -4.27 -16.69
CA ILE A 60 13.87 -5.70 -16.92
C ILE A 60 12.46 -5.84 -17.44
N ALA A 61 12.25 -6.53 -18.56
CA ALA A 61 10.92 -6.65 -19.14
C ALA A 61 10.65 -8.05 -19.71
N TRP A 62 9.40 -8.47 -19.65
CA TRP A 62 8.92 -9.71 -20.27
C TRP A 62 7.46 -9.56 -20.69
N VAL A 63 7.15 -9.93 -21.93
CA VAL A 63 5.79 -10.01 -22.47
C VAL A 63 5.35 -11.47 -22.47
N ILE A 64 4.19 -11.72 -21.87
CA ILE A 64 3.59 -13.05 -21.72
C ILE A 64 2.81 -13.48 -22.96
N GLY A 65 2.53 -14.78 -23.09
CA GLY A 65 1.73 -15.34 -24.19
C GLY A 65 2.56 -15.80 -25.41
N THR A 66 3.81 -16.19 -25.20
CA THR A 66 4.65 -16.88 -26.20
C THR A 66 4.06 -18.23 -26.64
N CYS A 67 3.08 -18.78 -25.91
CA CYS A 67 2.36 -19.99 -26.29
C CYS A 67 1.38 -19.77 -27.46
N ALA A 68 1.01 -18.52 -27.80
CA ALA A 68 0.05 -18.24 -28.87
C ALA A 68 0.46 -18.84 -30.23
N LYS A 69 1.77 -18.88 -30.53
CA LYS A 69 2.31 -19.49 -31.77
C LYS A 69 2.12 -21.00 -31.85
N MET A 70 1.88 -21.67 -30.72
CA MET A 70 1.72 -23.12 -30.67
C MET A 70 0.31 -23.55 -31.06
N PHE A 71 -0.65 -22.62 -31.12
CA PHE A 71 -2.01 -22.89 -31.56
C PHE A 71 -2.13 -22.70 -33.07
N VAL A 72 -2.85 -23.61 -33.72
CA VAL A 72 -3.17 -23.57 -35.16
C VAL A 72 -4.31 -22.60 -35.50
N THR A 73 -5.07 -22.16 -34.50
CA THR A 73 -6.20 -21.24 -34.63
C THR A 73 -5.92 -19.96 -33.85
N GLU A 74 -6.51 -18.86 -34.27
CA GLU A 74 -6.53 -17.63 -33.48
C GLU A 74 -7.24 -17.90 -32.14
N VAL A 75 -6.53 -17.68 -31.03
CA VAL A 75 -7.05 -17.86 -29.67
C VAL A 75 -7.10 -16.50 -29.01
N GLN A 76 -8.32 -16.08 -28.64
CA GLN A 76 -8.51 -14.99 -27.69
C GLN A 76 -8.19 -15.51 -26.29
N PHE A 77 -7.23 -14.89 -25.58
CA PHE A 77 -6.98 -15.23 -24.18
C PHE A 77 -7.91 -14.45 -23.23
N GLY A 78 -7.72 -14.64 -21.92
CA GLY A 78 -8.68 -14.23 -20.90
C GLY A 78 -8.97 -12.73 -20.82
N HIS A 79 -8.03 -11.83 -21.16
CA HIS A 79 -8.33 -10.39 -21.16
C HIS A 79 -8.77 -9.91 -22.55
N ALA A 80 -9.63 -8.89 -22.59
CA ALA A 80 -10.29 -8.45 -23.84
C ALA A 80 -9.34 -7.99 -24.96
N GLY A 81 -8.06 -7.71 -24.63
CA GLY A 81 -7.03 -7.27 -25.57
C GLY A 81 -6.07 -8.37 -26.06
N SER A 82 -6.17 -9.61 -25.56
CA SER A 82 -5.30 -10.73 -25.96
C SER A 82 -5.69 -11.40 -27.27
N LEU A 83 -5.63 -10.63 -28.35
CA LEU A 83 -5.74 -11.19 -29.69
C LEU A 83 -4.64 -10.63 -30.56
N THR A 84 -3.87 -11.52 -31.16
CA THR A 84 -2.94 -11.14 -32.23
C THR A 84 -3.66 -11.12 -33.56
N ASN A 85 -3.70 -9.94 -34.18
CA ASN A 85 -4.13 -9.79 -35.56
C ASN A 85 -2.95 -9.76 -36.54
N SER A 86 -1.71 -9.68 -36.04
CA SER A 86 -0.50 -9.63 -36.87
C SER A 86 0.74 -10.18 -36.15
N GLU A 87 1.77 -10.57 -36.91
CA GLU A 87 3.05 -11.05 -36.35
C GLU A 87 3.74 -10.01 -35.45
N LEU A 88 3.50 -8.72 -35.71
CA LEU A 88 4.05 -7.60 -34.94
C LEU A 88 3.48 -7.50 -33.52
N GLU A 89 2.30 -8.09 -33.29
CA GLU A 89 1.62 -8.10 -32.00
C GLU A 89 2.00 -9.33 -31.14
N THR A 90 2.81 -10.24 -31.68
CA THR A 90 3.24 -11.46 -30.99
C THR A 90 4.18 -11.16 -29.83
N ALA A 91 4.02 -11.90 -28.74
CA ALA A 91 4.88 -11.79 -27.55
C ALA A 91 6.37 -12.02 -27.89
N ASP A 92 6.67 -12.97 -28.77
CA ASP A 92 8.05 -13.25 -29.21
C ASP A 92 8.68 -12.06 -29.96
N MET A 93 7.90 -11.40 -30.83
CA MET A 93 8.41 -10.25 -31.57
C MET A 93 8.63 -9.06 -30.64
N LYS A 94 7.71 -8.83 -29.69
CA LYS A 94 7.83 -7.79 -28.66
C LYS A 94 9.04 -8.03 -27.75
N ASN A 95 9.24 -9.24 -27.26
CA ASN A 95 10.41 -9.61 -26.43
C ASN A 95 11.73 -9.37 -27.17
N ARG A 96 11.82 -9.81 -28.44
CA ARG A 96 12.99 -9.54 -29.29
C ARG A 96 13.21 -8.04 -29.54
N ALA A 97 12.14 -7.28 -29.77
CA ALA A 97 12.22 -5.84 -30.00
C ALA A 97 12.69 -5.08 -28.74
N MET A 98 12.24 -5.51 -27.55
CA MET A 98 12.71 -4.98 -26.27
C MET A 98 14.18 -5.33 -26.04
N HIS A 99 14.58 -6.59 -26.26
CA HIS A 99 15.98 -7.01 -26.11
C HIS A 99 16.91 -6.18 -27.03
N ALA A 100 16.51 -5.99 -28.30
CA ALA A 100 17.26 -5.16 -29.25
C ALA A 100 17.31 -3.66 -28.89
N ALA A 101 16.41 -3.19 -28.03
CA ALA A 101 16.36 -1.80 -27.57
C ALA A 101 17.15 -1.54 -26.29
N GLY A 102 17.75 -2.58 -25.69
CA GLY A 102 18.57 -2.45 -24.47
C GLY A 102 17.81 -2.75 -23.17
N PHE A 103 16.64 -3.39 -23.25
CA PHE A 103 15.98 -3.96 -22.08
C PHE A 103 16.68 -5.26 -21.69
N ILE A 104 16.67 -5.59 -20.41
CA ILE A 104 17.03 -6.93 -19.95
C ILE A 104 15.77 -7.80 -20.08
N VAL A 105 15.80 -8.79 -20.96
CA VAL A 105 14.67 -9.68 -21.24
C VAL A 105 15.15 -11.11 -21.04
N PRO A 106 14.53 -11.91 -20.16
CA PRO A 106 14.88 -13.32 -19.99
C PRO A 106 14.47 -14.14 -21.21
N GLU A 107 14.98 -15.36 -21.36
CA GLU A 107 14.55 -16.27 -22.45
C GLU A 107 13.19 -16.91 -22.13
N THR A 108 12.91 -17.09 -20.84
CA THR A 108 11.65 -17.65 -20.34
C THR A 108 11.10 -16.84 -19.16
N PHE A 109 9.80 -16.95 -18.90
CA PHE A 109 9.20 -16.32 -17.72
C PHE A 109 9.78 -16.84 -16.40
N GLU A 110 10.22 -18.10 -16.38
CA GLU A 110 10.76 -18.79 -15.20
C GLU A 110 12.10 -18.19 -14.73
N GLU A 111 12.87 -17.60 -15.64
CA GLU A 111 14.15 -16.92 -15.37
C GLU A 111 13.98 -15.48 -14.87
N LEU A 112 12.77 -14.92 -14.94
CA LEU A 112 12.50 -13.55 -14.54
C LEU A 112 12.88 -13.25 -13.07
N PRO A 113 12.58 -14.14 -12.08
CA PRO A 113 12.99 -13.92 -10.69
C PRO A 113 14.50 -13.89 -10.51
N ASP A 114 15.22 -14.82 -11.11
CA ASP A 114 16.69 -14.93 -11.00
C ASP A 114 17.38 -13.71 -11.60
N MET A 115 16.92 -13.29 -12.79
CA MET A 115 17.41 -12.10 -13.47
C MET A 115 17.16 -10.81 -12.70
N LEU A 116 16.01 -10.72 -12.02
CA LEU A 116 15.66 -9.61 -11.16
C LEU A 116 16.56 -9.56 -9.92
N GLU A 117 16.80 -10.70 -9.30
CA GLU A 117 17.70 -10.83 -8.15
C GLU A 117 19.14 -10.46 -8.53
N GLU A 118 19.67 -10.99 -9.63
CA GLU A 118 21.01 -10.69 -10.11
C GLU A 118 21.18 -9.19 -10.38
N THR A 119 20.21 -8.59 -11.09
CA THR A 119 20.20 -7.17 -11.39
C THR A 119 20.14 -6.32 -10.11
N TYR A 120 19.32 -6.73 -9.15
CA TYR A 120 19.23 -6.06 -7.85
C TYR A 120 20.55 -6.13 -7.10
N ARG A 121 21.16 -7.32 -6.98
CA ARG A 121 22.45 -7.53 -6.32
C ARG A 121 23.55 -6.69 -6.97
N ARG A 122 23.60 -6.63 -8.30
CA ARG A 122 24.53 -5.77 -9.04
C ARG A 122 24.34 -4.28 -8.69
N LEU A 123 23.10 -3.79 -8.70
CA LEU A 123 22.80 -2.40 -8.39
C LEU A 123 23.06 -2.03 -6.92
N VAL A 124 22.96 -3.00 -6.00
CA VAL A 124 23.38 -2.83 -4.60
C VAL A 124 24.92 -2.75 -4.51
N ALA A 125 25.63 -3.63 -5.21
CA ALA A 125 27.10 -3.63 -5.24
C ALA A 125 27.69 -2.35 -5.87
N GLU A 126 27.05 -1.83 -6.91
CA GLU A 126 27.40 -0.55 -7.55
C GLU A 126 27.02 0.68 -6.69
N GLY A 127 26.33 0.49 -5.56
CA GLY A 127 25.90 1.56 -4.66
C GLY A 127 24.72 2.40 -5.17
N ALA A 128 24.15 2.04 -6.34
CA ALA A 128 22.97 2.69 -6.90
C ALA A 128 21.73 2.46 -6.02
N ILE A 129 21.62 1.26 -5.44
CA ILE A 129 20.62 0.91 -4.43
C ILE A 129 21.32 0.87 -3.07
N ARG A 130 20.81 1.67 -2.13
CA ARG A 130 21.21 1.55 -0.73
C ARG A 130 20.14 0.73 -0.05
N LEU A 131 20.54 -0.38 0.56
CA LEU A 131 19.71 -1.13 1.47
C LEU A 131 19.28 -0.17 2.58
N LYS A 132 17.99 0.05 2.70
CA LYS A 132 17.43 0.65 3.91
C LYS A 132 17.27 -0.51 4.86
N ALA A 133 17.84 -0.41 6.06
CA ALA A 133 17.56 -1.38 7.11
C ALA A 133 16.04 -1.52 7.22
N GLU A 134 15.56 -2.76 7.30
CA GLU A 134 14.22 -3.00 7.81
C GLU A 134 14.13 -2.31 9.18
N HIS A 135 12.94 -1.87 9.57
CA HIS A 135 12.77 -1.23 10.86
C HIS A 135 13.05 -2.30 11.92
N ASP A 136 14.30 -2.37 12.38
CA ASP A 136 14.69 -3.27 13.45
C ASP A 136 13.82 -2.88 14.64
N LEU A 137 12.91 -3.79 14.99
CA LEU A 137 12.28 -3.80 16.31
C LEU A 137 13.28 -4.30 17.37
N HIS A 138 14.53 -4.57 16.98
CA HIS A 138 15.60 -5.04 17.83
C HIS A 138 16.58 -3.91 18.19
N ASP A 139 16.84 -3.84 19.49
CA ASP A 139 17.65 -2.84 20.17
C ASP A 139 19.15 -2.94 19.79
N PRO A 140 19.86 -1.83 19.50
CA PRO A 140 21.31 -1.83 19.26
C PRO A 140 22.16 -2.28 20.46
N ASP A 141 21.60 -2.31 21.67
CA ASP A 141 22.35 -2.53 22.91
C ASP A 141 22.37 -4.00 23.39
N GLY A 142 21.81 -4.94 22.62
CA GLY A 142 21.87 -6.38 22.95
C GLY A 142 21.10 -6.80 24.21
N LEU A 143 20.40 -5.88 24.85
CA LEU A 143 19.45 -6.16 25.92
C LEU A 143 18.12 -6.62 25.31
N GLN A 144 17.78 -7.87 25.58
CA GLN A 144 16.62 -8.56 25.03
C GLN A 144 15.33 -8.21 25.80
N GLU A 145 15.08 -6.92 26.01
CA GLU A 145 13.88 -6.45 26.71
C GLU A 145 12.98 -5.64 25.77
N LEU A 146 11.69 -5.99 25.75
CA LEU A 146 10.70 -5.29 24.95
C LEU A 146 10.63 -3.82 25.37
N MET A 147 10.70 -2.92 24.40
CA MET A 147 10.56 -1.49 24.62
C MET A 147 9.33 -0.90 23.95
N TYR A 148 8.65 0.00 24.66
CA TYR A 148 7.57 0.84 24.13
C TYR A 148 8.07 2.27 24.02
N ALA A 149 8.42 2.68 22.79
CA ALA A 149 8.91 4.03 22.49
C ALA A 149 10.08 4.47 23.40
N GLY A 150 11.05 3.59 23.61
CA GLY A 150 12.24 3.84 24.43
C GLY A 150 12.05 3.62 25.93
N MET A 151 10.88 3.16 26.37
CA MET A 151 10.64 2.75 27.75
C MET A 151 10.65 1.22 27.85
N HIS A 152 11.48 0.65 28.72
CA HIS A 152 11.50 -0.80 28.97
C HIS A 152 10.17 -1.27 29.58
N ILE A 153 9.74 -2.48 29.20
CA ILE A 153 8.50 -3.06 29.72
C ILE A 153 8.50 -3.18 31.24
N THR A 154 9.64 -3.47 31.87
CA THR A 154 9.75 -3.48 33.32
C THR A 154 9.40 -2.13 33.94
N ASP A 155 9.86 -1.03 33.33
CA ASP A 155 9.61 0.31 33.83
C ASP A 155 8.14 0.73 33.61
N VAL A 156 7.50 0.27 32.53
CA VAL A 156 6.05 0.44 32.31
C VAL A 156 5.23 -0.09 33.49
N PHE A 157 5.59 -1.26 34.03
CA PHE A 157 4.91 -1.85 35.19
C PHE A 157 5.32 -1.18 36.51
N LYS A 158 6.61 -0.89 36.72
CA LYS A 158 7.09 -0.20 37.93
C LYS A 158 6.43 1.16 38.12
N GLU A 159 6.30 1.91 37.03
CA GLU A 159 5.72 3.26 37.06
C GLU A 159 4.18 3.26 37.00
N ASN A 160 3.55 2.07 36.91
CA ASN A 160 2.11 1.87 36.90
C ASN A 160 1.35 2.81 35.96
N ILE A 161 1.87 2.99 34.73
CA ILE A 161 1.30 3.93 33.76
C ILE A 161 -0.08 3.50 33.21
N GLY A 162 -0.46 2.23 33.45
CA GLY A 162 -1.74 1.65 33.08
C GLY A 162 -1.96 1.52 31.57
N LEU A 163 -3.15 1.04 31.19
CA LEU A 163 -3.51 0.80 29.78
C LEU A 163 -3.43 2.06 28.92
N GLY A 164 -3.91 3.20 29.43
CA GLY A 164 -3.84 4.48 28.73
C GLY A 164 -2.40 4.96 28.52
N GLY A 165 -1.50 4.66 29.46
CA GLY A 165 -0.06 4.92 29.31
C GLY A 165 0.57 4.07 28.22
N VAL A 166 0.26 2.77 28.18
CA VAL A 166 0.75 1.86 27.11
C VAL A 166 0.25 2.30 25.73
N VAL A 167 -1.03 2.64 25.60
CA VAL A 167 -1.59 3.19 24.35
C VAL A 167 -0.85 4.46 23.93
N SER A 168 -0.52 5.33 24.88
CA SER A 168 0.21 6.57 24.58
C SER A 168 1.62 6.34 24.00
N LEU A 169 2.35 5.37 24.55
CA LEU A 169 3.67 4.99 24.07
C LEU A 169 3.59 4.32 22.70
N LEU A 170 2.62 3.43 22.48
CA LEU A 170 2.53 2.68 21.22
C LEU A 170 2.05 3.55 20.05
N TRP A 171 1.00 4.34 20.25
CA TRP A 171 0.35 5.12 19.18
C TRP A 171 1.00 6.49 18.96
N PHE A 172 1.31 7.23 20.03
CA PHE A 172 1.85 8.59 19.93
C PHE A 172 3.36 8.66 20.10
N LYS A 173 4.02 7.54 20.44
CA LYS A 173 5.46 7.47 20.74
C LYS A 173 5.90 8.49 21.81
N ARG A 174 5.00 8.80 22.75
CA ARG A 174 5.21 9.82 23.79
C ARG A 174 4.55 9.41 25.09
N ARG A 175 5.18 9.75 26.20
CA ARG A 175 4.61 9.63 27.54
C ARG A 175 3.66 10.78 27.80
N LEU A 176 2.35 10.52 27.69
CA LEU A 176 1.34 11.52 27.99
C LEU A 176 1.20 11.77 29.50
N PRO A 177 0.75 12.97 29.91
CA PRO A 177 0.44 13.25 31.31
C PRO A 177 -0.65 12.32 31.87
N GLU A 178 -0.67 12.12 33.18
CA GLU A 178 -1.58 11.19 33.85
C GLU A 178 -3.07 11.49 33.59
N TYR A 179 -3.46 12.76 33.49
CA TYR A 179 -4.85 13.11 33.18
C TYR A 179 -5.27 12.62 31.78
N ALA A 180 -4.34 12.65 30.81
CA ALA A 180 -4.60 12.24 29.43
C ALA A 180 -4.63 10.72 29.31
N THR A 181 -3.75 10.00 30.01
CA THR A 181 -3.78 8.53 30.04
C THR A 181 -5.04 8.01 30.74
N LYS A 182 -5.49 8.67 31.83
CA LYS A 182 -6.79 8.39 32.45
C LYS A 182 -7.95 8.67 31.50
N PHE A 183 -7.90 9.77 30.75
CA PHE A 183 -8.91 10.09 29.75
C PHE A 183 -9.01 9.01 28.66
N VAL A 184 -7.88 8.56 28.11
CA VAL A 184 -7.85 7.45 27.14
C VAL A 184 -8.49 6.18 27.74
N GLY A 185 -8.16 5.85 28.99
CA GLY A 185 -8.79 4.73 29.69
C GLY A 185 -10.30 4.89 29.83
N MET A 186 -10.79 6.08 30.18
CA MET A 186 -12.24 6.37 30.26
C MET A 186 -12.94 6.24 28.90
N VAL A 187 -12.33 6.73 27.82
CA VAL A 187 -12.87 6.59 26.47
C VAL A 187 -13.00 5.11 26.09
N LEU A 188 -11.97 4.29 26.37
CA LEU A 188 -12.02 2.85 26.11
C LEU A 188 -13.13 2.14 26.90
N MET A 189 -13.32 2.49 28.17
CA MET A 189 -14.39 1.92 28.99
C MET A 189 -15.78 2.36 28.50
N HIS A 190 -15.94 3.62 28.09
CA HIS A 190 -17.21 4.15 27.62
C HIS A 190 -17.65 3.53 26.27
N MET A 191 -16.67 3.28 25.39
CA MET A 191 -16.91 2.73 24.05
C MET A 191 -16.93 1.19 24.02
N ALA A 192 -16.86 0.53 25.19
CA ALA A 192 -16.70 -0.92 25.26
C ALA A 192 -17.88 -1.69 24.63
N ASP A 193 -19.12 -1.25 24.85
CA ASP A 193 -20.30 -1.80 24.20
C ASP A 193 -21.48 -0.81 24.24
N HIS A 194 -22.33 -0.87 23.20
CA HIS A 194 -23.58 -0.10 23.10
C HIS A 194 -24.79 -1.01 22.84
N GLY A 195 -24.66 -2.31 23.14
CA GLY A 195 -25.72 -3.29 23.05
C GLY A 195 -25.81 -3.98 21.68
N PRO A 196 -26.63 -5.03 21.57
CA PRO A 196 -26.60 -5.95 20.44
C PRO A 196 -27.23 -5.42 19.14
N ALA A 197 -27.93 -4.29 19.20
CA ALA A 197 -28.68 -3.75 18.07
C ALA A 197 -27.81 -2.94 17.09
N VAL A 198 -26.57 -2.61 17.45
CA VAL A 198 -25.66 -1.86 16.59
C VAL A 198 -25.06 -2.76 15.49
N SER A 199 -24.71 -2.16 14.35
CA SER A 199 -24.29 -2.90 13.15
C SER A 199 -23.14 -3.89 13.41
N GLY A 200 -22.12 -3.48 14.17
CA GLY A 200 -21.01 -4.37 14.54
C GLY A 200 -21.48 -5.55 15.39
N ALA A 201 -22.15 -5.29 16.52
CA ALA A 201 -22.59 -6.34 17.43
C ALA A 201 -23.54 -7.36 16.76
N MET A 202 -24.48 -6.88 15.95
CA MET A 202 -25.39 -7.75 15.20
C MET A 202 -24.63 -8.67 14.22
N ASN A 203 -23.62 -8.15 13.51
CA ASN A 203 -22.80 -8.96 12.61
C ASN A 203 -22.01 -10.04 13.36
N THR A 204 -21.38 -9.70 14.50
CA THR A 204 -20.71 -10.71 15.35
C THR A 204 -21.68 -11.79 15.83
N ILE A 205 -22.89 -11.41 16.27
CA ILE A 205 -23.91 -12.36 16.74
C ILE A 205 -24.32 -13.30 15.60
N VAL A 206 -24.57 -12.78 14.40
CA VAL A 206 -24.95 -13.58 13.23
C VAL A 206 -23.82 -14.53 12.82
N ALA A 207 -22.58 -14.04 12.72
CA ALA A 207 -21.41 -14.85 12.38
C ALA A 207 -21.17 -15.97 13.40
N THR A 208 -21.30 -15.66 14.69
CA THR A 208 -21.17 -16.65 15.78
C THR A 208 -22.28 -17.68 15.70
N ARG A 209 -23.53 -17.26 15.44
CA ARG A 209 -24.67 -18.17 15.24
C ARG A 209 -24.56 -19.03 13.98
N ALA A 210 -23.80 -18.58 12.99
CA ALA A 210 -23.44 -19.35 11.80
C ALA A 210 -22.28 -20.34 12.05
N GLY A 211 -21.81 -20.48 13.30
CA GLY A 211 -20.76 -21.42 13.68
C GLY A 211 -19.34 -20.96 13.34
N LYS A 212 -19.12 -19.66 13.14
CA LYS A 212 -17.78 -19.11 12.90
C LYS A 212 -16.98 -18.96 14.19
N ASP A 213 -15.65 -19.07 14.07
CA ASP A 213 -14.71 -18.88 15.16
C ASP A 213 -14.65 -17.42 15.65
N LEU A 214 -13.99 -17.19 16.79
CA LEU A 214 -13.89 -15.88 17.43
C LEU A 214 -13.32 -14.80 16.51
N ILE A 215 -12.25 -15.12 15.76
CA ILE A 215 -11.56 -14.14 14.91
C ILE A 215 -12.46 -13.77 13.74
N SER A 216 -13.05 -14.77 13.08
CA SER A 216 -14.01 -14.55 11.99
C SER A 216 -15.22 -13.72 12.45
N SER A 217 -15.78 -14.03 13.61
CA SER A 217 -16.94 -13.32 14.17
C SER A 217 -16.61 -11.88 14.60
N LEU A 218 -15.41 -11.64 15.13
CA LEU A 218 -14.93 -10.30 15.46
C LEU A 218 -14.64 -9.48 14.20
N ALA A 219 -13.93 -10.06 13.22
CA ALA A 219 -13.62 -9.39 11.96
C ALA A 219 -14.88 -8.97 11.21
N SER A 220 -15.92 -9.81 11.20
CA SER A 220 -17.22 -9.49 10.59
C SER A 220 -17.86 -8.22 11.17
N ALA A 221 -17.64 -7.92 12.46
CA ALA A 221 -18.09 -6.67 13.07
C ALA A 221 -17.16 -5.50 12.79
N LEU A 222 -15.83 -5.69 12.90
CA LEU A 222 -14.87 -4.64 12.64
C LEU A 222 -14.98 -4.07 11.22
N LEU A 223 -15.33 -4.92 10.24
CA LEU A 223 -15.57 -4.51 8.86
C LEU A 223 -16.81 -3.61 8.68
N THR A 224 -17.68 -3.49 9.69
CA THR A 224 -18.79 -2.54 9.66
C THR A 224 -18.41 -1.14 10.14
N ILE A 225 -17.24 -1.00 10.79
CA ILE A 225 -16.74 0.28 11.29
C ILE A 225 -16.30 1.14 10.09
N GLY A 226 -16.90 2.32 9.98
CA GLY A 226 -16.67 3.27 8.88
C GLY A 226 -17.52 4.53 9.07
N SER A 227 -17.80 5.26 7.99
CA SER A 227 -18.49 6.56 8.06
C SER A 227 -19.85 6.50 8.77
N ARG A 228 -20.64 5.45 8.54
CA ARG A 228 -22.00 5.31 9.12
C ARG A 228 -22.05 4.64 10.50
N PHE A 229 -21.00 3.95 10.91
CA PHE A 229 -20.92 3.25 12.20
C PHE A 229 -19.51 3.40 12.77
N GLY A 230 -19.36 4.16 13.86
CA GLY A 230 -18.07 4.45 14.49
C GLY A 230 -17.32 5.68 13.96
N GLY A 231 -17.60 6.13 12.73
CA GLY A 231 -16.93 7.28 12.11
C GLY A 231 -17.26 8.66 12.69
N ALA A 232 -18.38 8.79 13.43
CA ALA A 232 -18.86 10.07 13.95
C ALA A 232 -17.85 10.78 14.88
N LEU A 233 -16.99 10.04 15.60
CA LEU A 233 -15.96 10.61 16.46
C LEU A 233 -14.91 11.39 15.66
N ASP A 234 -14.42 10.79 14.58
CA ASP A 234 -13.42 11.39 13.70
C ASP A 234 -14.01 12.55 12.89
N GLU A 235 -15.23 12.37 12.38
CA GLU A 235 -15.95 13.43 11.65
C GLU A 235 -16.23 14.65 12.54
N ALA A 236 -16.67 14.43 13.79
CA ALA A 236 -16.86 15.52 14.74
C ALA A 236 -15.53 16.22 15.07
N ALA A 237 -14.47 15.47 15.35
CA ALA A 237 -13.15 16.04 15.65
C ALA A 237 -12.63 16.89 14.47
N SER A 238 -12.74 16.38 13.25
CA SER A 238 -12.37 17.10 12.03
C SER A 238 -13.21 18.37 11.83
N MET A 239 -14.54 18.25 11.97
CA MET A 239 -15.46 19.37 11.84
C MET A 239 -15.16 20.47 12.86
N PHE A 240 -15.06 20.14 14.14
CA PHE A 240 -14.80 21.14 15.19
C PHE A 240 -13.39 21.75 15.10
N SER A 241 -12.39 20.97 14.66
CA SER A 241 -11.02 21.48 14.48
C SER A 241 -10.89 22.40 13.26
N SER A 242 -11.73 22.22 12.24
CA SER A 242 -11.73 23.04 11.03
C SER A 242 -12.31 24.45 11.24
N VAL A 243 -13.08 24.67 12.31
CA VAL A 243 -13.70 25.96 12.61
C VAL A 243 -12.71 26.84 13.40
N PRO A 244 -12.35 28.04 12.92
CA PRO A 244 -11.48 28.95 13.65
C PRO A 244 -12.11 29.36 14.99
N CYS A 245 -11.35 29.22 16.07
CA CYS A 245 -11.75 29.51 17.46
C CYS A 245 -12.36 30.93 17.66
N THR A 246 -12.07 31.88 16.75
CA THR A 246 -12.58 33.26 16.81
C THR A 246 -14.07 33.42 16.49
N LYS A 247 -14.74 32.44 15.85
CA LYS A 247 -16.18 32.56 15.51
C LYS A 247 -17.12 32.06 16.62
N ILE A 248 -16.66 31.16 17.49
CA ILE A 248 -17.51 30.55 18.53
C ILE A 248 -17.80 31.54 19.68
N LEU A 249 -16.88 32.46 19.98
CA LEU A 249 -17.06 33.44 21.05
C LEU A 249 -17.86 34.69 20.64
N ARG A 250 -18.19 34.87 19.36
CA ARG A 250 -18.96 36.05 18.87
C ARG A 250 -20.47 35.84 18.82
N SER A 251 -20.97 34.62 18.98
CA SER A 251 -22.43 34.35 18.95
C SER A 251 -23.11 34.44 20.32
N SER A 252 -22.37 34.68 21.42
CA SER A 252 -22.92 34.78 22.78
C SER A 252 -23.40 36.18 23.19
N THR A 253 -23.33 37.19 22.32
CA THR A 253 -23.77 38.58 22.63
C THR A 253 -25.26 38.86 22.38
N HIS A 254 -26.09 37.84 22.16
CA HIS A 254 -27.55 37.98 22.11
C HIS A 254 -28.24 37.19 23.24
N ILE A 255 -27.88 37.49 24.49
CA ILE A 255 -28.81 37.27 25.61
C ILE A 255 -29.56 38.60 25.78
N GLY A 256 -30.79 38.61 25.27
CA GLY A 256 -31.70 39.73 25.38
C GLY A 256 -31.93 40.12 26.84
N SER A 257 -31.88 41.42 27.09
CA SER A 257 -32.45 42.07 28.26
C SER A 257 -33.91 41.64 28.42
N ILE A 258 -34.20 40.77 29.38
CA ILE A 258 -35.53 40.61 29.94
C ILE A 258 -35.54 41.44 31.22
N ARG A 259 -36.22 42.59 31.14
CA ARG A 259 -36.77 43.30 32.30
C ARG A 259 -37.99 42.54 32.80
#